data_AF-A0A2D7WIR1-F1
#
_entry.id   AF-A0A2D7WIR1-F1
#
_cell.length_a   1.000
_cell.length_b   1.000
_cell.length_c   1.000
_cell.angle_alpha   90.00
_cell.angle_beta   90.00
_cell.angle_gamma   90.00
#
_symmetry.space_group_name_H-M   'P 1'
#
loop_
_entity.id
_entity.type
_entity.pdbx_description
1 polymer ?
#
loop_
_entity_poly.entity_id
_entity_poly.type
_entity_poly.pdbx_seq_one_letter_code
_entity_poly.pdbx_strand_id
1 'polypeptide(L)'
;MDAKQADTVIATMSSLTSRWFDDHLYRYLERLQDNFHRRALTSKHPDEQQALLTQQRHIRSGQDEAYRLFSRHLQHNIRAARPYSMGGHSKLDQLLARSQQLGNDELENACARLCRAISPMALLAGFQHLAKPLRIDPAHLSQCLSLFNVLILREAPLLYQQLLAELNGGNAETSKGIEGWIAHIEQQLKQQNLSAQQRALNELRLQRLRGRSRPQGDSSTLSDQQLIREAAAIFGRSHVNRRQLSASILASLNTLQTIVSSVALRDRQLFLNPLHPARQISHQLVASSERWQHADPSLQQNFERATRDIVKQLSGQTPSSADFNALQESVDQCCQQLVQSAKLNDRRKLHAEAGKRRITRLRRKVHALIDQKTHGTTLPASVDNLLYGPMTSILLYHWLRHGSNSDALRRNLGLVDDILWYIKPHRDWALLRKAKDMGGDIEQRLLDGLKRINLDDDSARSLVDELHQLRLIASGMSGISGQSDRP
;
A
#
# COMPACT_ATOMS: atom_id res chain seq x y z
N MET A 1 -18.36 12.24 21.43
CA MET A 1 -17.54 12.99 20.46
C MET A 1 -18.41 14.08 19.84
N ASP A 2 -17.90 15.29 19.63
CA ASP A 2 -18.70 16.39 19.05
C ASP A 2 -19.00 16.17 17.55
N ALA A 3 -20.10 16.72 17.04
CA ALA A 3 -20.61 16.49 15.68
C ALA A 3 -19.62 16.89 14.59
N LYS A 4 -18.95 18.06 14.72
CA LYS A 4 -17.91 18.48 13.77
C LYS A 4 -16.71 17.52 13.70
N GLN A 5 -16.35 16.95 14.85
CA GLN A 5 -15.28 15.96 14.94
C GLN A 5 -15.71 14.63 14.30
N ALA A 6 -16.97 14.24 14.50
CA ALA A 6 -17.58 13.09 13.85
C ALA A 6 -17.56 13.21 12.32
N ASP A 7 -18.03 14.33 11.78
CA ASP A 7 -18.04 14.60 10.34
C ASP A 7 -16.64 14.54 9.74
N THR A 8 -15.66 15.11 10.44
CA THR A 8 -14.26 15.09 9.99
C THR A 8 -13.71 13.67 9.94
N VAL A 9 -14.00 12.85 10.96
CA VAL A 9 -13.58 11.44 10.99
C VAL A 9 -14.28 10.64 9.90
N ILE A 10 -15.60 10.80 9.72
CA ILE A 10 -16.38 10.12 8.68
C ILE A 10 -15.84 10.44 7.28
N ALA A 11 -15.59 11.72 6.99
CA ALA A 11 -15.03 12.17 5.73
C ALA A 11 -13.62 11.59 5.50
N THR A 12 -12.79 11.59 6.55
CA THR A 12 -11.42 11.05 6.50
C THR A 12 -11.43 9.55 6.23
N MET A 13 -12.26 8.78 6.93
CA MET A 13 -12.40 7.33 6.72
C MET A 13 -12.90 7.01 5.32
N SER A 14 -13.90 7.77 4.82
CA SER A 14 -14.45 7.58 3.47
C SER A 14 -13.40 7.90 2.39
N SER A 15 -12.60 8.94 2.59
CA SER A 15 -11.50 9.34 1.72
C SER A 15 -10.37 8.30 1.72
N LEU A 16 -9.95 7.84 2.90
CA LEU A 16 -8.94 6.79 3.07
C LEU A 16 -9.37 5.49 2.37
N THR A 17 -10.62 5.07 2.57
CA THR A 17 -11.21 3.91 1.91
C THR A 17 -11.18 4.06 0.39
N SER A 18 -11.69 5.18 -0.14
CA SER A 18 -11.74 5.41 -1.58
C SER A 18 -10.33 5.40 -2.20
N ARG A 19 -9.39 6.10 -1.58
CA ARG A 19 -7.99 6.16 -2.02
C ARG A 19 -7.30 4.78 -1.99
N TRP A 20 -7.61 3.97 -0.98
CA TRP A 20 -7.08 2.61 -0.90
C TRP A 20 -7.59 1.74 -2.05
N PHE A 21 -8.89 1.79 -2.35
CA PHE A 21 -9.47 1.06 -3.47
C PHE A 21 -8.92 1.53 -4.81
N ASP A 22 -8.71 2.84 -4.97
CA ASP A 22 -8.11 3.37 -6.18
C ASP A 22 -6.73 2.74 -6.44
N ASP A 23 -5.86 2.71 -5.43
CA ASP A 23 -4.52 2.18 -5.58
C ASP A 23 -4.51 0.66 -5.86
N HIS A 24 -5.38 -0.10 -5.17
CA HIS A 24 -5.37 -1.56 -5.25
C HIS A 24 -6.13 -2.10 -6.46
N LEU A 25 -7.21 -1.45 -6.89
CA LEU A 25 -7.95 -1.86 -8.08
C LEU A 25 -7.11 -1.67 -9.35
N TYR A 26 -6.36 -0.57 -9.44
CA TYR A 26 -5.45 -0.37 -10.56
C TYR A 26 -4.31 -1.40 -10.59
N ARG A 27 -3.70 -1.71 -9.44
CA ARG A 27 -2.69 -2.78 -9.35
C ARG A 27 -3.25 -4.14 -9.73
N TYR A 28 -4.50 -4.41 -9.37
CA TYR A 28 -5.19 -5.62 -9.81
C TYR A 28 -5.31 -5.66 -11.34
N LEU A 29 -5.81 -4.59 -11.97
CA LEU A 29 -5.98 -4.52 -13.43
C LEU A 29 -4.66 -4.63 -14.19
N GLU A 30 -3.58 -4.03 -13.68
CA GLU A 30 -2.22 -4.17 -14.24
C GLU A 30 -1.73 -5.63 -14.13
N ARG A 31 -1.84 -6.24 -12.94
CA ARG A 31 -1.44 -7.64 -12.74
C ARG A 31 -2.28 -8.61 -13.57
N LEU A 32 -3.53 -8.28 -13.80
CA LEU A 32 -4.42 -9.08 -14.65
C LEU A 32 -3.93 -9.04 -16.11
N GLN A 33 -3.60 -7.87 -16.63
CA GLN A 33 -2.99 -7.72 -17.97
C GLN A 33 -1.68 -8.49 -18.08
N ASP A 34 -0.78 -8.33 -17.10
CA ASP A 34 0.51 -9.05 -17.06
C ASP A 34 0.34 -10.57 -16.98
N ASN A 35 -0.74 -11.05 -16.34
CA ASN A 35 -1.04 -12.48 -16.26
C ASN A 35 -1.41 -13.04 -17.63
N PHE A 36 -2.31 -12.37 -18.36
CA PHE A 36 -2.69 -12.77 -19.71
C PHE A 36 -1.51 -12.68 -20.68
N HIS A 37 -0.71 -11.61 -20.59
CA HIS A 37 0.48 -11.44 -21.41
C HIS A 37 1.51 -12.55 -21.19
N ARG A 38 1.83 -12.87 -19.94
CA ARG A 38 2.77 -13.96 -19.62
C ARG A 38 2.28 -15.31 -20.12
N ARG A 39 0.98 -15.61 -19.95
CA ARG A 39 0.38 -16.85 -20.45
C ARG A 39 0.45 -16.94 -21.97
N ALA A 40 0.25 -15.82 -22.68
CA ALA A 40 0.37 -15.75 -24.12
C ALA A 40 1.81 -16.01 -24.61
N LEU A 41 2.82 -15.48 -23.90
CA LEU A 41 4.24 -15.74 -24.20
C LEU A 41 4.64 -17.20 -23.99
N THR A 42 4.02 -17.88 -23.03
CA THR A 42 4.32 -19.28 -22.70
C THR A 42 3.46 -20.30 -23.44
N SER A 43 2.42 -19.87 -24.16
CA SER A 43 1.55 -20.80 -24.89
C SER A 43 2.26 -21.34 -26.12
N LYS A 44 2.08 -22.65 -26.37
CA LYS A 44 2.62 -23.35 -27.54
C LYS A 44 1.63 -23.38 -28.71
N HIS A 45 0.39 -22.93 -28.51
CA HIS A 45 -0.68 -22.99 -29.50
C HIS A 45 -1.01 -21.57 -30.00
N PRO A 46 -0.90 -21.30 -31.31
CA PRO A 46 -1.16 -19.97 -31.88
C PRO A 46 -2.56 -19.42 -31.56
N ASP A 47 -3.59 -20.28 -31.62
CA ASP A 47 -4.98 -19.89 -31.37
C ASP A 47 -5.20 -19.46 -29.91
N GLU A 48 -4.60 -20.19 -28.95
CA GLU A 48 -4.67 -19.85 -27.53
C GLU A 48 -3.89 -18.56 -27.24
N GLN A 49 -2.69 -18.42 -27.83
CA GLN A 49 -1.90 -17.19 -27.73
C GLN A 49 -2.71 -15.98 -28.22
N GLN A 50 -3.37 -16.09 -29.37
CA GLN A 50 -4.18 -15.02 -29.93
C GLN A 50 -5.43 -14.72 -29.09
N ALA A 51 -6.08 -15.72 -28.52
CA ALA A 51 -7.19 -15.55 -27.58
C ALA A 51 -6.76 -14.79 -26.31
N LEU A 52 -5.63 -15.16 -25.71
CA LEU A 52 -5.08 -14.51 -24.52
C LEU A 52 -4.70 -13.04 -24.77
N LEU A 53 -4.07 -12.75 -25.91
CA LEU A 53 -3.75 -11.37 -26.32
C LEU A 53 -5.02 -10.54 -26.62
N THR A 54 -6.06 -11.19 -27.13
CA THR A 54 -7.37 -10.53 -27.34
C THR A 54 -8.03 -10.18 -26.01
N GLN A 55 -8.01 -11.11 -25.04
CA GLN A 55 -8.48 -10.84 -23.68
C GLN A 55 -7.68 -9.73 -23.00
N GLN A 56 -6.36 -9.69 -23.17
CA GLN A 56 -5.50 -8.62 -22.66
C GLN A 56 -5.92 -7.25 -23.23
N ARG A 57 -6.17 -7.16 -24.55
CA ARG A 57 -6.65 -5.94 -25.21
C ARG A 57 -8.03 -5.51 -24.71
N HIS A 58 -8.94 -6.46 -24.45
CA HIS A 58 -10.23 -6.17 -23.83
C HIS A 58 -10.09 -5.61 -22.41
N ILE A 59 -9.21 -6.18 -21.59
CA ILE A 59 -8.95 -5.66 -20.24
C ILE A 59 -8.38 -4.24 -20.33
N ARG A 60 -7.41 -4.02 -21.21
CA ARG A 60 -6.78 -2.71 -21.39
C ARG A 60 -7.76 -1.62 -21.83
N SER A 61 -8.59 -1.91 -22.83
CA SER A 61 -9.60 -0.96 -23.32
C SER A 61 -10.76 -0.76 -22.33
N GLY A 62 -11.11 -1.79 -21.57
CA GLY A 62 -12.18 -1.76 -20.58
C GLY A 62 -11.79 -1.22 -19.21
N GLN A 63 -10.50 -1.04 -18.92
CA GLN A 63 -10.01 -0.78 -17.55
C GLN A 63 -10.56 0.49 -16.92
N ASP A 64 -10.69 1.58 -17.68
CA ASP A 64 -11.16 2.86 -17.16
C ASP A 64 -12.67 2.82 -16.86
N GLU A 65 -13.44 2.16 -17.71
CA GLU A 65 -14.86 1.94 -17.48
C GLU A 65 -15.09 0.96 -16.32
N ALA A 66 -14.30 -0.11 -16.23
CA ALA A 66 -14.32 -1.06 -15.11
C ALA A 66 -14.02 -0.38 -13.78
N TYR A 67 -12.96 0.44 -13.76
CA TYR A 67 -12.62 1.27 -12.62
C TYR A 67 -13.76 2.21 -12.25
N ARG A 68 -14.32 2.94 -13.22
CA ARG A 68 -15.42 3.89 -13.00
C ARG A 68 -16.66 3.21 -12.43
N LEU A 69 -17.04 2.05 -12.97
CA LEU A 69 -18.21 1.28 -12.51
C LEU A 69 -18.00 0.71 -11.10
N PHE A 70 -16.82 0.17 -10.81
CA PHE A 70 -16.49 -0.35 -9.49
C PHE A 70 -16.43 0.77 -8.45
N SER A 71 -15.76 1.88 -8.74
CA SER A 71 -15.67 3.02 -7.83
C SER A 71 -17.04 3.63 -7.55
N ARG A 72 -17.91 3.72 -8.57
CA ARG A 72 -19.31 4.14 -8.40
C ARG A 72 -20.08 3.15 -7.52
N HIS A 73 -19.93 1.85 -7.74
CA HIS A 73 -20.57 0.82 -6.93
C HIS A 73 -20.13 0.89 -5.47
N LEU A 74 -18.82 1.03 -5.21
CA LEU A 74 -18.26 1.16 -3.88
C LEU A 74 -18.80 2.41 -3.17
N GLN A 75 -18.76 3.58 -3.83
CA GLN A 75 -19.29 4.82 -3.26
C GLN A 75 -20.79 4.73 -2.98
N HIS A 76 -21.55 4.10 -3.87
CA HIS A 76 -22.97 3.84 -3.66
C HIS A 76 -23.17 2.92 -2.45
N ASN A 77 -22.42 1.82 -2.34
CA ASN A 77 -22.50 0.91 -1.20
C ASN A 77 -22.13 1.59 0.12
N ILE A 78 -21.11 2.45 0.17
CA ILE A 78 -20.76 3.19 1.39
C ILE A 78 -21.92 4.07 1.87
N ARG A 79 -22.72 4.62 0.95
CA ARG A 79 -23.85 5.50 1.26
C ARG A 79 -25.15 4.74 1.53
N ALA A 80 -25.42 3.69 0.77
CA ALA A 80 -26.73 3.03 0.69
C ALA A 80 -26.77 1.64 1.35
N ALA A 81 -25.63 1.06 1.74
CA ALA A 81 -25.63 -0.27 2.35
C ALA A 81 -26.40 -0.30 3.67
N ARG A 82 -27.07 -1.42 3.93
CA ARG A 82 -27.58 -1.71 5.27
C ARG A 82 -26.42 -1.74 6.27
N PRO A 83 -26.67 -1.41 7.55
CA PRO A 83 -25.65 -1.47 8.59
C PRO A 83 -25.00 -2.85 8.64
N TYR A 84 -23.68 -2.88 8.88
CA TYR A 84 -22.95 -4.11 9.12
C TYR A 84 -23.41 -4.78 10.42
N SER A 85 -23.61 -6.09 10.40
CA SER A 85 -23.92 -6.91 11.56
C SER A 85 -22.66 -7.56 12.14
N MET A 86 -22.50 -7.49 13.46
CA MET A 86 -21.39 -8.12 14.18
C MET A 86 -21.29 -9.63 13.89
N GLY A 87 -20.06 -10.14 13.77
CA GLY A 87 -19.77 -11.57 13.57
C GLY A 87 -19.34 -11.95 12.15
N GLY A 88 -19.22 -10.99 11.24
CA GLY A 88 -18.77 -11.23 9.86
C GLY A 88 -17.25 -11.26 9.69
N HIS A 89 -16.50 -10.51 10.49
CA HIS A 89 -15.03 -10.39 10.40
C HIS A 89 -14.45 -9.67 11.63
N SER A 90 -13.54 -10.32 12.36
CA SER A 90 -13.02 -9.86 13.66
C SER A 90 -12.48 -8.42 13.67
N LYS A 91 -11.76 -7.99 12.63
CA LYS A 91 -11.26 -6.60 12.52
C LYS A 91 -12.35 -5.57 12.23
N LEU A 92 -13.39 -5.93 11.47
CA LEU A 92 -14.52 -5.02 11.20
C LEU A 92 -15.40 -4.91 12.44
N ASP A 93 -15.55 -6.01 13.18
CA ASP A 93 -16.25 -6.03 14.47
C ASP A 93 -15.53 -5.11 15.49
N GLN A 94 -14.19 -5.11 15.52
CA GLN A 94 -13.41 -4.17 16.35
C GLN A 94 -13.63 -2.71 15.96
N LEU A 95 -13.70 -2.43 14.66
CA LEU A 95 -13.92 -1.10 14.12
C LEU A 95 -15.31 -0.58 14.51
N LEU A 96 -16.35 -1.40 14.35
CA LEU A 96 -17.72 -1.07 14.74
C LEU A 96 -17.87 -0.91 16.27
N ALA A 97 -17.26 -1.81 17.06
CA ALA A 97 -17.25 -1.69 18.51
C ALA A 97 -16.58 -0.40 18.97
N ARG A 98 -15.53 0.05 18.27
CA ARG A 98 -14.84 1.29 18.59
C ARG A 98 -15.68 2.52 18.27
N SER A 99 -16.38 2.56 17.14
CA SER A 99 -17.29 3.66 16.82
C SER A 99 -18.42 3.79 17.84
N GLN A 100 -18.97 2.66 18.30
CA GLN A 100 -19.99 2.62 19.37
C GLN A 100 -19.50 3.25 20.68
N GLN A 101 -18.24 2.98 21.06
CA GLN A 101 -17.65 3.55 22.28
C GLN A 101 -17.46 5.07 22.25
N LEU A 102 -17.50 5.70 21.07
CA LEU A 102 -17.34 7.15 20.91
C LEU A 102 -18.67 7.91 21.13
N GLY A 103 -19.79 7.20 21.23
CA GLY A 103 -21.10 7.72 21.64
C GLY A 103 -21.66 8.76 20.68
N ASN A 104 -21.51 8.52 19.36
CA ASN A 104 -22.07 9.38 18.32
C ASN A 104 -22.79 8.50 17.28
N ASP A 105 -24.11 8.65 17.18
CA ASP A 105 -24.96 7.79 16.35
C ASP A 105 -24.71 7.97 14.85
N GLU A 106 -24.34 9.17 14.40
CA GLU A 106 -24.01 9.44 13.00
C GLU A 106 -22.71 8.74 12.59
N LEU A 107 -21.68 8.83 13.44
CA LEU A 107 -20.41 8.11 13.26
C LEU A 107 -20.65 6.60 13.26
N GLU A 108 -21.40 6.08 14.24
CA GLU A 108 -21.69 4.64 14.32
C GLU A 108 -22.37 4.15 13.04
N ASN A 109 -23.42 4.83 12.60
CA ASN A 109 -24.14 4.47 11.38
C ASN A 109 -23.24 4.56 10.14
N ALA A 110 -22.41 5.60 10.03
CA ALA A 110 -21.46 5.74 8.93
C ALA A 110 -20.40 4.62 8.94
N CYS A 111 -19.84 4.30 10.11
CA CYS A 111 -18.89 3.19 10.27
C CYS A 111 -19.54 1.85 9.93
N ALA A 112 -20.76 1.59 10.38
CA ALA A 112 -21.49 0.36 10.07
C ALA A 112 -21.73 0.20 8.57
N ARG A 113 -22.14 1.26 7.85
CA ARG A 113 -22.30 1.23 6.40
C ARG A 113 -20.96 1.01 5.68
N LEU A 114 -19.91 1.69 6.14
CA LEU A 114 -18.57 1.56 5.59
C LEU A 114 -18.03 0.14 5.78
N CYS A 115 -18.13 -0.44 6.98
CA CYS A 115 -17.79 -1.84 7.27
C CYS A 115 -18.52 -2.82 6.36
N ARG A 116 -19.81 -2.57 6.08
CA ARG A 116 -20.59 -3.42 5.17
C ARG A 116 -20.09 -3.33 3.74
N ALA A 117 -19.74 -2.14 3.28
CA ALA A 117 -19.26 -1.89 1.93
C ALA A 117 -17.87 -2.49 1.66
N ILE A 118 -17.01 -2.51 2.68
CA ILE A 118 -15.64 -3.05 2.57
C ILE A 118 -15.50 -4.50 3.04
N SER A 119 -16.60 -5.17 3.39
CA SER A 119 -16.53 -6.57 3.83
C SER A 119 -16.08 -7.50 2.70
N PRO A 120 -15.38 -8.61 2.98
CA PRO A 120 -14.89 -9.52 1.94
C PRO A 120 -15.98 -9.96 0.96
N MET A 121 -17.17 -10.26 1.47
CA MET A 121 -18.33 -10.64 0.66
C MET A 121 -18.79 -9.50 -0.27
N ALA A 122 -18.82 -8.26 0.22
CA ALA A 122 -19.21 -7.11 -0.58
C ALA A 122 -18.18 -6.79 -1.66
N LEU A 123 -16.89 -6.91 -1.35
CA LEU A 123 -15.81 -6.70 -2.32
C LEU A 123 -15.81 -7.76 -3.42
N LEU A 124 -16.04 -9.02 -3.07
CA LEU A 124 -16.20 -10.10 -4.04
C LEU A 124 -17.45 -9.92 -4.89
N ALA A 125 -18.58 -9.53 -4.31
CA ALA A 125 -19.78 -9.21 -5.08
C ALA A 125 -19.53 -8.03 -6.05
N GLY A 126 -18.73 -7.05 -5.63
CA GLY A 126 -18.32 -5.92 -6.46
C GLY A 126 -17.56 -6.32 -7.73
N PHE A 127 -16.91 -7.48 -7.74
CA PHE A 127 -16.15 -8.00 -8.89
C PHE A 127 -16.99 -8.09 -10.18
N GLN A 128 -18.30 -8.35 -10.06
CA GLN A 128 -19.20 -8.42 -11.21
C GLN A 128 -19.19 -7.12 -12.06
N HIS A 129 -18.93 -5.98 -11.42
CA HIS A 129 -18.85 -4.68 -12.09
C HIS A 129 -17.56 -4.50 -12.91
N LEU A 130 -16.58 -5.38 -12.72
CA LEU A 130 -15.36 -5.44 -13.52
C LEU A 130 -15.52 -6.38 -14.72
N ALA A 131 -16.23 -7.50 -14.58
CA ALA A 131 -16.28 -8.55 -15.59
C ALA A 131 -16.82 -8.08 -16.96
N LYS A 132 -17.94 -7.34 -16.95
CA LYS A 132 -18.59 -6.84 -18.17
C LYS A 132 -17.75 -5.82 -18.96
N PRO A 133 -17.26 -4.71 -18.36
CA PRO A 133 -16.45 -3.73 -19.09
C PRO A 133 -15.10 -4.30 -19.56
N LEU A 134 -14.49 -5.22 -18.79
CA LEU A 134 -13.25 -5.90 -19.17
C LEU A 134 -13.46 -7.01 -20.20
N ARG A 135 -14.73 -7.33 -20.54
CA ARG A 135 -15.14 -8.43 -21.42
C ARG A 135 -14.40 -9.73 -21.08
N ILE A 136 -14.43 -10.11 -19.81
CA ILE A 136 -13.77 -11.33 -19.34
C ILE A 136 -14.50 -12.53 -19.92
N ASP A 137 -13.79 -13.34 -20.70
CA ASP A 137 -14.30 -14.62 -21.18
C ASP A 137 -14.68 -15.53 -19.99
N PRO A 138 -15.86 -16.17 -20.02
CA PRO A 138 -16.29 -17.11 -18.98
C PRO A 138 -15.22 -18.15 -18.59
N ALA A 139 -14.41 -18.62 -19.54
CA ALA A 139 -13.34 -19.57 -19.30
C ALA A 139 -12.23 -19.02 -18.38
N HIS A 140 -12.08 -17.70 -18.30
CA HIS A 140 -11.06 -17.04 -17.48
C HIS A 140 -11.62 -16.41 -16.19
N LEU A 141 -12.94 -16.40 -16.01
CA LEU A 141 -13.59 -15.70 -14.90
C LEU A 141 -13.11 -16.18 -13.52
N SER A 142 -13.02 -17.51 -13.33
CA SER A 142 -12.55 -18.11 -12.07
C SER A 142 -11.12 -17.68 -11.71
N GLN A 143 -10.23 -17.66 -12.71
CA GLN A 143 -8.84 -17.23 -12.51
C GLN A 143 -8.73 -15.73 -12.21
N CYS A 144 -9.51 -14.90 -12.91
CA CYS A 144 -9.55 -13.45 -12.68
C CYS A 144 -10.04 -13.14 -11.26
N LEU A 145 -11.07 -13.86 -10.79
CA LEU A 145 -11.63 -13.72 -9.44
C LEU A 145 -10.65 -14.23 -8.38
N SER A 146 -9.91 -15.32 -8.64
CA SER A 146 -8.85 -15.80 -7.76
C SER A 146 -7.72 -14.76 -7.59
N LEU A 147 -7.26 -14.16 -8.68
CA LEU A 147 -6.28 -13.05 -8.61
C LEU A 147 -6.83 -11.85 -7.84
N PHE A 148 -8.10 -11.52 -8.02
CA PHE A 148 -8.76 -10.44 -7.29
C PHE A 148 -8.80 -10.72 -5.79
N ASN A 149 -9.16 -11.95 -5.43
CA ASN A 149 -9.19 -12.43 -4.04
C ASN A 149 -7.80 -12.32 -3.39
N VAL A 150 -6.76 -12.86 -4.03
CA VAL A 150 -5.38 -12.83 -3.50
C VAL A 150 -4.86 -11.41 -3.31
N LEU A 151 -5.21 -10.48 -4.21
CA LEU A 151 -4.65 -9.12 -4.20
C LEU A 151 -5.43 -8.15 -3.32
N ILE A 152 -6.76 -8.16 -3.41
CA ILE A 152 -7.61 -7.21 -2.71
C ILE A 152 -7.88 -7.70 -1.29
N LEU A 153 -8.19 -9.00 -1.08
CA LEU A 153 -8.55 -9.51 0.24
C LEU A 153 -7.32 -9.75 1.15
N ARG A 154 -6.12 -9.95 0.60
CA ARG A 154 -4.89 -9.97 1.40
C ARG A 154 -4.55 -8.59 1.98
N GLU A 155 -4.84 -7.54 1.23
CA GLU A 155 -4.47 -6.16 1.58
C GLU A 155 -5.59 -5.46 2.40
N ALA A 156 -6.85 -5.87 2.26
CA ALA A 156 -7.99 -5.29 2.99
C ALA A 156 -7.81 -5.29 4.54
N PRO A 157 -7.21 -6.31 5.18
CA PRO A 157 -6.91 -6.27 6.61
C PRO A 157 -5.99 -5.13 7.07
N LEU A 158 -5.18 -4.56 6.18
CA LEU A 158 -4.34 -3.38 6.46
C LEU A 158 -5.17 -2.10 6.41
N LEU A 159 -6.11 -1.99 5.47
CA LEU A 159 -7.10 -0.91 5.43
C LEU A 159 -7.90 -0.85 6.74
N TYR A 160 -8.36 -1.99 7.25
CA TYR A 160 -9.14 -2.04 8.49
C TYR A 160 -8.33 -1.52 9.70
N GLN A 161 -7.02 -1.82 9.73
CA GLN A 161 -6.13 -1.31 10.78
C GLN A 161 -5.93 0.20 10.69
N GLN A 162 -5.77 0.73 9.47
CA GLN A 162 -5.65 2.18 9.26
C GLN A 162 -6.94 2.91 9.68
N LEU A 163 -8.11 2.40 9.30
CA LEU A 163 -9.39 2.97 9.70
C LEU A 163 -9.61 2.93 11.23
N LEU A 164 -9.17 1.85 11.89
CA LEU A 164 -9.22 1.75 13.35
C LEU A 164 -8.27 2.75 14.01
N ALA A 165 -7.08 2.98 13.44
CA ALA A 165 -6.13 3.98 13.94
C ALA A 165 -6.69 5.41 13.82
N GLU A 166 -7.37 5.73 12.71
CA GLU A 166 -8.08 7.01 12.53
C GLU A 166 -9.19 7.20 13.58
N LEU A 167 -9.98 6.16 13.85
CA LEU A 167 -11.02 6.19 14.89
C LEU A 167 -10.47 6.33 16.32
N ASN A 168 -9.24 5.89 16.54
CA ASN A 168 -8.56 6.09 17.81
C ASN A 168 -8.03 7.52 17.98
N GLY A 169 -8.21 8.39 16.97
CA GLY A 169 -7.62 9.70 16.91
C GLY A 169 -6.14 9.53 16.62
N GLY A 170 -5.69 9.91 15.42
CA GLY A 170 -4.32 9.76 14.91
C GLY A 170 -3.21 10.45 15.72
N ASN A 171 -3.39 10.72 17.01
CA ASN A 171 -2.40 11.11 18.02
C ASN A 171 -2.90 10.90 19.49
N ALA A 172 -3.79 9.95 19.80
CA ALA A 172 -4.38 9.80 21.14
C ALA A 172 -4.03 8.45 21.84
N GLU A 173 -2.75 8.27 22.17
CA GLU A 173 -2.30 7.19 23.07
C GLU A 173 -2.51 7.48 24.58
N THR A 174 -3.26 8.51 25.00
CA THR A 174 -3.25 8.95 26.42
C THR A 174 -4.57 9.18 27.15
N SER A 175 -5.76 8.78 26.68
CA SER A 175 -6.96 8.96 27.54
C SER A 175 -8.06 7.91 27.40
N LYS A 176 -7.90 6.82 28.14
CA LYS A 176 -8.91 6.20 29.03
C LYS A 176 -8.14 5.26 29.96
N GLY A 177 -7.73 5.76 31.11
CA GLY A 177 -7.05 4.98 32.14
C GLY A 177 -7.90 3.83 32.67
N ILE A 178 -7.30 2.96 33.49
CA ILE A 178 -7.92 1.77 34.10
C ILE A 178 -9.22 2.12 34.86
N GLU A 179 -9.29 3.31 35.44
CA GLU A 179 -10.47 3.82 36.15
C GLU A 179 -11.71 3.98 35.25
N GLY A 180 -11.51 4.38 33.98
CA GLY A 180 -12.61 4.49 33.01
C GLY A 180 -13.20 3.13 32.62
N TRP A 181 -12.39 2.07 32.66
CA TRP A 181 -12.85 0.70 32.41
C TRP A 181 -13.57 0.10 33.62
N ILE A 182 -13.16 0.45 34.84
CA ILE A 182 -13.84 0.05 36.07
C ILE A 182 -15.25 0.65 36.14
N ALA A 183 -15.36 1.97 35.92
CA ALA A 183 -16.65 2.66 35.94
C ALA A 183 -17.64 2.07 34.91
N HIS A 184 -17.15 1.71 33.72
CA HIS A 184 -17.97 1.10 32.67
C HIS A 184 -18.51 -0.29 33.05
N ILE A 185 -17.70 -1.14 33.68
CA ILE A 185 -18.12 -2.50 34.06
C ILE A 185 -19.04 -2.46 35.29
N GLU A 186 -18.80 -1.54 36.23
CA GLU A 186 -19.71 -1.32 37.36
C GLU A 186 -21.09 -0.83 36.89
N GLN A 187 -21.12 0.02 35.86
CA GLN A 187 -22.37 0.47 35.24
C GLN A 187 -23.09 -0.66 34.52
N GLN A 188 -22.38 -1.56 33.82
CA GLN A 188 -22.98 -2.74 33.20
C GLN A 188 -23.59 -3.68 34.23
N LEU A 189 -22.92 -3.96 35.35
CA LEU A 189 -23.43 -4.85 36.40
C LEU A 189 -24.70 -4.33 37.10
N LYS A 190 -24.95 -3.02 37.05
CA LYS A 190 -26.17 -2.39 37.55
C LYS A 190 -27.37 -2.55 36.59
N GLN A 191 -27.16 -2.91 35.33
CA GLN A 191 -28.25 -3.14 34.38
C GLN A 191 -28.90 -4.51 34.62
N GLN A 192 -30.24 -4.57 34.55
CA GLN A 192 -31.03 -5.75 34.95
C GLN A 192 -31.11 -6.86 33.88
N ASN A 193 -30.55 -6.66 32.67
CA ASN A 193 -30.70 -7.57 31.52
C ASN A 193 -29.47 -8.48 31.24
N LEU A 194 -28.69 -8.82 32.27
CA LEU A 194 -27.52 -9.69 32.13
C LEU A 194 -27.86 -11.14 32.45
N SER A 195 -27.49 -12.08 31.57
CA SER A 195 -27.58 -13.50 31.90
C SER A 195 -26.61 -13.85 33.05
N ALA A 196 -26.89 -14.91 33.82
CA ALA A 196 -26.05 -15.34 34.95
C ALA A 196 -24.57 -15.55 34.53
N GLN A 197 -24.35 -16.07 33.33
CA GLN A 197 -23.02 -16.29 32.78
C GLN A 197 -22.31 -14.99 32.37
N GLN A 198 -23.06 -14.02 31.83
CA GLN A 198 -22.53 -12.68 31.49
C GLN A 198 -22.22 -11.86 32.74
N ARG A 199 -23.06 -11.98 33.77
CA ARG A 199 -22.85 -11.33 35.07
C ARG A 199 -21.59 -11.86 35.75
N ALA A 200 -21.41 -13.18 35.82
CA ALA A 200 -20.21 -13.81 36.38
C ALA A 200 -18.93 -13.40 35.63
N LEU A 201 -18.98 -13.29 34.30
CA LEU A 201 -17.83 -12.86 33.50
C LEU A 201 -17.47 -11.38 33.73
N ASN A 202 -18.47 -10.51 33.88
CA ASN A 202 -18.28 -9.10 34.17
C ASN A 202 -17.79 -8.86 35.61
N GLU A 203 -18.28 -9.62 36.59
CA GLU A 203 -17.78 -9.62 37.97
C GLU A 203 -16.31 -10.07 38.04
N LEU A 204 -15.94 -11.12 37.31
CA LEU A 204 -14.56 -11.60 37.24
C LEU A 204 -13.63 -10.59 36.55
N ARG A 205 -14.12 -9.87 35.54
CA ARG A 205 -13.38 -8.76 34.91
C ARG A 205 -13.22 -7.56 35.85
N LEU A 206 -14.27 -7.22 36.61
CA LEU A 206 -14.23 -6.14 37.60
C LEU A 206 -13.23 -6.45 38.72
N GLN A 207 -13.19 -7.69 39.22
CA GLN A 207 -12.21 -8.11 40.23
C GLN A 207 -10.77 -7.96 39.72
N ARG A 208 -10.48 -8.36 38.47
CA ARG A 208 -9.15 -8.22 37.88
C ARG A 208 -8.74 -6.76 37.65
N LEU A 209 -9.70 -5.90 37.32
CA LEU A 209 -9.46 -4.47 37.08
C LEU A 209 -9.31 -3.70 38.38
N ARG A 210 -10.14 -3.97 39.39
CA ARG A 210 -9.98 -3.42 40.76
C ARG A 210 -8.67 -3.88 41.41
N GLY A 211 -8.24 -5.13 41.17
CA GLY A 211 -6.91 -5.62 41.57
C GLY A 211 -5.73 -4.89 40.90
N ARG A 212 -5.99 -4.14 39.82
CA ARG A 212 -5.01 -3.31 39.11
C ARG A 212 -5.14 -1.81 39.39
N SER A 213 -6.18 -1.36 40.09
CA SER A 213 -6.57 0.06 40.17
C SER A 213 -6.74 0.59 41.58
N ARG A 214 -6.04 0.02 42.57
CA ARG A 214 -6.01 0.57 43.93
C ARG A 214 -5.21 1.89 43.90
N PRO A 215 -5.82 3.08 44.10
CA PRO A 215 -5.08 4.33 44.13
C PRO A 215 -4.57 4.60 45.54
N GLN A 216 -3.47 5.36 45.55
CA GLN A 216 -2.78 5.95 46.69
C GLN A 216 -3.71 6.45 47.80
N GLY A 217 -3.51 5.89 48.97
CA GLY A 217 -4.15 6.28 50.23
C GLY A 217 -3.62 5.37 51.34
N ASP A 218 -2.30 5.25 51.40
CA ASP A 218 -1.49 4.96 52.58
C ASP A 218 -0.10 4.53 52.12
N SER A 219 0.90 4.94 52.88
CA SER A 219 2.31 4.60 52.71
C SER A 219 2.55 3.12 53.08
N SER A 220 1.84 2.20 52.41
CA SER A 220 2.17 0.79 52.40
C SER A 220 3.06 0.55 51.19
N THR A 221 4.32 0.24 51.45
CA THR A 221 5.29 -0.32 50.50
C THR A 221 4.59 -1.16 49.43
N LEU A 222 4.65 -0.72 48.15
CA LEU A 222 4.20 -1.53 47.01
C LEU A 222 4.75 -2.95 47.19
N SER A 223 3.98 -3.99 46.90
CA SER A 223 4.52 -5.34 46.95
C SER A 223 5.64 -5.50 45.92
N ASP A 224 6.63 -6.34 46.20
CA ASP A 224 7.69 -6.70 45.25
C ASP A 224 7.12 -7.11 43.89
N GLN A 225 6.00 -7.84 43.91
CA GLN A 225 5.32 -8.29 42.70
C GLN A 225 4.73 -7.14 41.87
N GLN A 226 4.32 -6.03 42.50
CA GLN A 226 3.78 -4.87 41.79
C GLN A 226 4.89 -4.06 41.13
N LEU A 227 6.02 -3.86 41.83
CA LEU A 227 7.19 -3.16 41.28
C LEU A 227 7.79 -3.93 40.09
N ILE A 228 7.92 -5.25 40.20
CA ILE A 228 8.38 -6.11 39.09
C ILE A 228 7.41 -6.02 37.90
N ARG A 229 6.09 -5.97 38.13
CA ARG A 229 5.10 -5.82 37.05
C ARG A 229 5.22 -4.48 36.34
N GLU A 230 5.43 -3.37 37.06
CA GLU A 230 5.64 -2.06 36.43
C GLU A 230 6.95 -2.01 35.64
N ALA A 231 8.03 -2.60 36.17
CA ALA A 231 9.29 -2.74 35.43
C ALA A 231 9.11 -3.58 34.15
N ALA A 232 8.44 -4.72 34.24
CA ALA A 232 8.13 -5.57 33.10
C ALA A 232 7.22 -4.88 32.07
N ALA A 233 6.31 -4.01 32.53
CA ALA A 233 5.38 -3.32 31.65
C ALA A 233 6.09 -2.38 30.66
N ILE A 234 7.26 -1.83 30.99
CA ILE A 234 8.06 -1.00 30.06
C ILE A 234 8.43 -1.78 28.79
N PHE A 235 8.73 -3.07 28.95
CA PHE A 235 9.14 -3.98 27.88
C PHE A 235 7.98 -4.74 27.23
N GLY A 236 6.79 -4.68 27.85
CA GLY A 236 5.58 -5.36 27.40
C GLY A 236 4.49 -4.45 26.81
N ARG A 237 4.48 -3.15 27.16
CA ARG A 237 3.50 -2.16 26.65
C ARG A 237 3.87 -1.62 25.28
N SER A 238 5.15 -1.67 24.90
CA SER A 238 5.57 -1.27 23.56
C SER A 238 5.04 -2.26 22.52
N HIS A 239 4.59 -1.75 21.38
CA HIS A 239 4.09 -2.55 20.26
C HIS A 239 5.21 -3.30 19.53
N VAL A 240 6.37 -3.47 20.18
CA VAL A 240 7.50 -4.27 19.73
C VAL A 240 6.97 -5.64 19.32
N ASN A 241 6.87 -5.81 18.01
CA ASN A 241 6.56 -7.09 17.42
C ASN A 241 7.80 -7.94 17.61
N ARG A 242 7.94 -8.59 18.79
CA ARG A 242 9.14 -9.32 19.21
C ARG A 242 9.61 -10.35 18.18
N ARG A 243 8.76 -10.75 17.23
CA ARG A 243 9.09 -11.63 16.10
C ARG A 243 9.94 -10.98 15.00
N GLN A 244 10.02 -9.65 14.95
CA GLN A 244 10.74 -8.88 13.93
C GLN A 244 12.11 -8.36 14.42
N LEU A 245 12.42 -8.52 15.71
CA LEU A 245 13.71 -8.14 16.27
C LEU A 245 14.74 -9.26 16.11
N SER A 246 16.02 -8.91 16.06
CA SER A 246 17.09 -9.89 16.12
C SER A 246 17.15 -10.60 17.47
N ALA A 247 17.65 -11.84 17.46
CA ALA A 247 17.83 -12.63 18.68
C ALA A 247 18.73 -11.89 19.70
N SER A 248 19.73 -11.13 19.22
CA SER A 248 20.61 -10.34 20.06
C SER A 248 19.86 -9.23 20.81
N ILE A 249 19.05 -8.44 20.10
CA ILE A 249 18.28 -7.34 20.74
C ILE A 249 17.29 -7.91 21.74
N LEU A 250 16.59 -8.99 21.38
CA LEU A 250 15.64 -9.64 22.27
C LEU A 250 16.30 -10.14 23.55
N ALA A 251 17.46 -10.79 23.44
CA ALA A 251 18.22 -11.23 24.60
C ALA A 251 18.64 -10.04 25.47
N SER A 252 19.20 -8.98 24.88
CA SER A 252 19.58 -7.77 25.62
C SER A 252 18.40 -7.10 26.33
N LEU A 253 17.24 -6.98 25.68
CA LEU A 253 16.03 -6.40 26.28
C LEU A 253 15.48 -7.28 27.42
N ASN A 254 15.51 -8.61 27.28
CA ASN A 254 15.10 -9.51 28.36
C ASN A 254 16.04 -9.42 29.57
N THR A 255 17.35 -9.33 29.34
CA THR A 255 18.33 -9.12 30.42
C THR A 255 18.13 -7.75 31.08
N LEU A 256 17.92 -6.70 30.28
CA LEU A 256 17.64 -5.36 30.79
C LEU A 256 16.35 -5.34 31.63
N GLN A 257 15.31 -6.06 31.22
CA GLN A 257 14.08 -6.21 32.00
C GLN A 257 14.35 -6.80 33.39
N THR A 258 15.20 -7.83 33.48
CA THR A 258 15.60 -8.43 34.77
C THR A 258 16.36 -7.42 35.63
N ILE A 259 17.31 -6.68 35.04
CA ILE A 259 18.08 -5.64 35.73
C ILE A 259 17.16 -4.55 36.28
N VAL A 260 16.29 -4.00 35.44
CA VAL A 260 15.36 -2.92 35.81
C VAL A 260 14.38 -3.39 36.88
N SER A 261 13.95 -4.65 36.83
CA SER A 261 13.13 -5.25 37.90
C SER A 261 13.89 -5.32 39.22
N SER A 262 15.19 -5.65 39.21
CA SER A 262 16.03 -5.64 40.41
C SER A 262 16.22 -4.22 40.98
N VAL A 263 16.37 -3.21 40.11
CA VAL A 263 16.48 -1.80 40.49
C VAL A 263 15.16 -1.29 41.07
N ALA A 264 14.02 -1.66 40.49
CA ALA A 264 12.70 -1.30 41.00
C ALA A 264 12.46 -1.82 42.43
N LEU A 265 12.97 -3.01 42.76
CA LEU A 265 12.88 -3.57 44.11
C LEU A 265 13.77 -2.86 45.13
N ARG A 266 14.91 -2.31 44.68
CA ARG A 266 15.87 -1.57 45.51
C ARG A 266 15.43 -0.12 45.71
N ASP A 267 15.12 0.59 44.63
CA ASP A 267 14.72 2.00 44.63
C ASP A 267 13.19 2.16 44.60
N ARG A 268 12.53 1.56 45.58
CA ARG A 268 11.06 1.38 45.60
C ARG A 268 10.28 2.69 45.57
N GLN A 269 10.81 3.70 46.25
CA GLN A 269 10.14 4.99 46.43
C GLN A 269 10.25 5.85 45.18
N LEU A 270 11.40 5.82 44.48
CA LEU A 270 11.68 6.70 43.35
C LEU A 270 11.42 6.03 42.00
N PHE A 271 11.42 4.69 41.91
CA PHE A 271 11.22 3.97 40.64
C PHE A 271 9.88 4.30 39.97
N LEU A 272 8.82 4.59 40.74
CA LEU A 272 7.54 4.98 40.15
C LEU A 272 7.58 6.33 39.42
N ASN A 273 8.58 7.17 39.68
CA ASN A 273 8.76 8.43 38.98
C ASN A 273 9.05 8.19 37.48
N PRO A 274 8.30 8.80 36.55
CA PRO A 274 8.59 8.74 35.12
C PRO A 274 10.01 9.20 34.74
N LEU A 275 10.61 10.08 35.55
CA LEU A 275 11.96 10.61 35.36
C LEU A 275 13.05 9.69 35.96
N HIS A 276 12.69 8.51 36.47
CA HIS A 276 13.69 7.58 36.99
C HIS A 276 14.64 7.13 35.85
N PRO A 277 15.98 7.22 36.01
CA PRO A 277 16.96 6.98 34.95
C PRO A 277 16.81 5.61 34.27
N ALA A 278 16.59 4.56 35.08
CA ALA A 278 16.37 3.21 34.55
C ALA A 278 15.12 3.09 33.68
N ARG A 279 14.09 3.91 33.93
CA ARG A 279 12.86 3.92 33.11
C ARG A 279 13.08 4.68 31.82
N GLN A 280 13.76 5.82 31.86
CA GLN A 280 14.07 6.62 30.68
C GLN A 280 14.88 5.83 29.65
N ILE A 281 16.01 5.24 30.07
CA ILE A 281 16.84 4.40 29.19
C ILE A 281 16.04 3.22 28.63
N SER A 282 15.28 2.53 29.48
CA SER A 282 14.49 1.36 29.04
C SER A 282 13.44 1.74 28.01
N HIS A 283 12.69 2.83 28.24
CA HIS A 283 11.71 3.32 27.27
C HIS A 283 12.36 3.69 25.94
N GLN A 284 13.51 4.37 25.99
CA GLN A 284 14.20 4.83 24.81
C GLN A 284 14.79 3.68 23.96
N LEU A 285 15.42 2.70 24.59
CA LEU A 285 15.94 1.51 23.91
C LEU A 285 14.80 0.68 23.30
N VAL A 286 13.70 0.52 24.04
CA VAL A 286 12.52 -0.21 23.57
C VAL A 286 11.87 0.50 22.37
N ALA A 287 11.64 1.82 22.45
CA ALA A 287 11.06 2.60 21.35
C ALA A 287 11.97 2.63 20.11
N SER A 288 13.28 2.70 20.30
CA SER A 288 14.25 2.68 19.19
C SER A 288 14.30 1.30 18.53
N SER A 289 14.16 0.23 19.30
CA SER A 289 14.10 -1.15 18.79
C SER A 289 12.93 -1.38 17.82
N GLU A 290 11.79 -0.70 17.99
CA GLU A 290 10.65 -0.80 17.06
C GLU A 290 11.00 -0.32 15.64
N ARG A 291 11.90 0.66 15.55
CA ARG A 291 12.33 1.29 14.29
C ARG A 291 13.60 0.67 13.71
N TRP A 292 14.23 -0.26 14.44
CA TRP A 292 15.51 -0.87 14.08
C TRP A 292 15.54 -1.43 12.66
N GLN A 293 14.51 -2.20 12.26
CA GLN A 293 14.42 -2.81 10.93
C GLN A 293 14.37 -1.79 9.77
N HIS A 294 14.05 -0.53 10.05
CA HIS A 294 13.94 0.53 9.04
C HIS A 294 15.25 1.32 8.86
N ALA A 295 16.19 1.20 9.80
CA ALA A 295 17.49 1.86 9.73
C ALA A 295 18.46 1.15 8.78
N ASP A 296 19.58 1.80 8.47
CA ASP A 296 20.64 1.22 7.63
C ASP A 296 21.35 0.04 8.34
N PRO A 297 21.83 -0.98 7.60
CA PRO A 297 22.44 -2.18 8.20
C PRO A 297 23.61 -1.90 9.14
N SER A 298 24.43 -0.88 8.86
CA SER A 298 25.55 -0.49 9.72
C SER A 298 25.07 0.08 11.06
N LEU A 299 24.04 0.93 11.04
CA LEU A 299 23.44 1.52 12.24
C LEU A 299 22.62 0.49 13.02
N GLN A 300 22.01 -0.48 12.33
CA GLN A 300 21.41 -1.66 12.96
C GLN A 300 22.44 -2.41 13.80
N GLN A 301 23.58 -2.79 13.22
CA GLN A 301 24.66 -3.50 13.93
C GLN A 301 25.26 -2.67 15.07
N ASN A 302 25.44 -1.36 14.87
CA ASN A 302 25.94 -0.47 15.91
C ASN A 302 24.97 -0.39 17.09
N PHE A 303 23.67 -0.28 16.84
CA PHE A 303 22.64 -0.29 17.88
C PHE A 303 22.58 -1.63 18.63
N GLU A 304 22.70 -2.75 17.93
CA GLU A 304 22.77 -4.07 18.56
C GLU A 304 23.97 -4.19 19.50
N ARG A 305 25.14 -3.75 19.04
CA ARG A 305 26.38 -3.79 19.82
C ARG A 305 26.28 -2.87 21.04
N ALA A 306 25.90 -1.60 20.84
CA ALA A 306 25.75 -0.64 21.92
C ALA A 306 24.75 -1.13 22.97
N THR A 307 23.59 -1.63 22.56
CA THR A 307 22.58 -2.18 23.48
C THR A 307 23.12 -3.37 24.27
N ARG A 308 23.89 -4.25 23.62
CA ARG A 308 24.54 -5.38 24.30
C ARG A 308 25.58 -4.92 25.32
N ASP A 309 26.41 -3.94 24.96
CA ASP A 309 27.48 -3.42 25.82
C ASP A 309 26.90 -2.67 27.04
N ILE A 310 25.86 -1.85 26.84
CA ILE A 310 25.09 -1.18 27.89
C ILE A 310 24.54 -2.22 28.88
N VAL A 311 23.89 -3.27 28.38
CA VAL A 311 23.32 -4.33 29.23
C VAL A 311 24.41 -5.12 29.96
N LYS A 312 25.55 -5.39 29.30
CA LYS A 312 26.70 -6.08 29.91
C LYS A 312 27.31 -5.25 31.05
N GLN A 313 27.47 -3.94 30.85
CA GLN A 313 27.98 -3.03 31.88
C GLN A 313 27.05 -2.97 33.10
N LEU A 314 25.75 -2.92 32.87
CA LEU A 314 24.74 -2.94 33.94
C LEU A 314 24.62 -4.31 34.65
N SER A 315 24.94 -5.40 33.96
CA SER A 315 24.88 -6.77 34.52
C SER A 315 26.08 -7.09 35.43
N GLY A 316 27.22 -6.44 35.23
CA GLY A 316 28.47 -6.73 35.94
C GLY A 316 28.58 -6.11 37.34
N GLN A 317 27.61 -5.29 37.76
CA GLN A 317 27.63 -4.56 39.03
C GLN A 317 26.26 -4.69 39.74
N THR A 318 26.10 -4.08 40.92
CA THR A 318 24.78 -3.85 41.52
C THR A 318 24.24 -2.51 41.00
N PRO A 319 23.51 -2.48 39.87
CA PRO A 319 23.18 -1.23 39.20
C PRO A 319 22.31 -0.35 40.10
N SER A 320 22.72 0.91 40.17
CA SER A 320 22.05 2.00 40.86
C SER A 320 21.47 2.99 39.84
N SER A 321 20.64 3.91 40.30
CA SER A 321 20.11 4.99 39.44
C SER A 321 21.23 5.87 38.84
N ALA A 322 22.37 5.99 39.51
CA ALA A 322 23.54 6.73 39.02
C ALA A 322 24.21 6.04 37.81
N ASP A 323 24.24 4.71 37.77
CA ASP A 323 24.83 3.95 36.66
C ASP A 323 24.01 4.10 35.37
N PHE A 324 22.69 4.17 35.50
CA PHE A 324 21.81 4.50 34.38
C PHE A 324 22.04 5.94 33.91
N ASN A 325 22.13 6.91 34.82
CA ASN A 325 22.43 8.29 34.44
C ASN A 325 23.76 8.42 33.67
N ALA A 326 24.80 7.70 34.08
CA ALA A 326 26.09 7.70 33.40
C ALA A 326 26.03 7.15 31.96
N LEU A 327 25.04 6.30 31.65
CA LEU A 327 24.84 5.70 30.33
C LEU A 327 23.86 6.47 29.43
N GLN A 328 23.18 7.48 29.98
CA GLN A 328 22.11 8.21 29.29
C GLN A 328 22.60 8.84 27.98
N GLU A 329 23.75 9.51 28.00
CA GLU A 329 24.31 10.19 26.81
C GLU A 329 24.66 9.19 25.68
N SER A 330 25.22 8.03 26.04
CA SER A 330 25.54 6.96 25.08
C SER A 330 24.27 6.35 24.45
N VAL A 331 23.24 6.12 25.27
CA VAL A 331 21.93 5.65 24.81
C VAL A 331 21.30 6.69 23.89
N ASP A 332 21.34 7.96 24.28
CA ASP A 332 20.81 9.09 23.50
C ASP A 332 21.44 9.15 22.11
N GLN A 333 22.77 9.14 22.06
CA GLN A 333 23.50 9.20 20.80
C GLN A 333 23.15 8.04 19.87
N CYS A 334 23.15 6.80 20.39
CA CYS A 334 22.89 5.61 19.61
C CYS A 334 21.44 5.56 19.10
N CYS A 335 20.47 5.85 19.96
CA CYS A 335 19.05 5.85 19.62
C CYS A 335 18.71 6.94 18.61
N GLN A 336 19.27 8.15 18.77
CA GLN A 336 19.04 9.26 17.85
C GLN A 336 19.54 8.94 16.44
N GLN A 337 20.74 8.37 16.30
CA GLN A 337 21.29 7.97 15.00
C GLN A 337 20.42 6.93 14.30
N LEU A 338 19.96 5.90 15.03
CA LEU A 338 19.08 4.87 14.50
C LEU A 338 17.74 5.46 14.02
N VAL A 339 17.11 6.30 14.85
CA VAL A 339 15.82 6.92 14.53
C VAL A 339 15.92 7.88 13.35
N GLN A 340 17.01 8.64 13.23
CA GLN A 340 17.24 9.53 12.09
C GLN A 340 17.41 8.74 10.78
N SER A 341 18.22 7.66 10.79
CA SER A 341 18.39 6.80 9.61
C SER A 341 17.07 6.13 9.20
N ALA A 342 16.32 5.57 10.16
CA ALA A 342 15.00 5.01 9.90
C ALA A 342 14.06 6.02 9.24
N LYS A 343 13.98 7.25 9.78
CA LYS A 343 13.17 8.34 9.19
C LYS A 343 13.61 8.69 7.76
N LEU A 344 14.92 8.74 7.48
CA LEU A 344 15.43 9.02 6.13
C LEU A 344 15.08 7.91 5.15
N ASN A 345 15.20 6.64 5.55
CA ASN A 345 14.82 5.50 4.72
C ASN A 345 13.32 5.43 4.47
N ASP A 346 12.49 5.73 5.46
CA ASP A 346 11.04 5.82 5.27
C ASP A 346 10.69 6.94 4.28
N ARG A 347 11.33 8.12 4.39
CA ARG A 347 11.17 9.20 3.40
C ARG A 347 11.61 8.75 2.01
N ARG A 348 12.74 8.06 1.87
CA ARG A 348 13.21 7.53 0.57
C ARG A 348 12.21 6.53 -0.03
N LYS A 349 11.66 5.61 0.78
CA LYS A 349 10.62 4.67 0.34
C LYS A 349 9.36 5.41 -0.13
N LEU A 350 8.89 6.39 0.64
CA LEU A 350 7.75 7.22 0.27
C LEU A 350 7.99 8.00 -1.03
N HIS A 351 9.17 8.60 -1.20
CA HIS A 351 9.53 9.30 -2.43
C HIS A 351 9.64 8.34 -3.63
N ALA A 352 10.20 7.15 -3.45
CA ALA A 352 10.24 6.12 -4.49
C ALA A 352 8.85 5.64 -4.87
N GLU A 353 7.96 5.43 -3.90
CA GLU A 353 6.55 5.10 -4.15
C GLU A 353 5.81 6.24 -4.86
N ALA A 354 6.01 7.50 -4.45
CA ALA A 354 5.44 8.66 -5.13
C ALA A 354 5.96 8.78 -6.57
N GLY A 355 7.25 8.49 -6.80
CA GLY A 355 7.86 8.43 -8.13
C GLY A 355 7.21 7.34 -9.01
N LYS A 356 7.02 6.14 -8.46
CA LYS A 356 6.30 5.06 -9.15
C LYS A 356 4.87 5.48 -9.52
N ARG A 357 4.12 6.06 -8.58
CA ARG A 357 2.76 6.58 -8.83
C ARG A 357 2.75 7.65 -9.94
N ARG A 358 3.75 8.55 -9.97
CA ARG A 358 3.89 9.57 -11.01
C ARG A 358 4.12 8.95 -12.39
N ILE A 359 5.02 7.97 -12.50
CA ILE A 359 5.32 7.27 -13.76
C ILE A 359 4.08 6.51 -14.26
N THR A 360 3.40 5.77 -13.39
CA THR A 360 2.17 5.05 -13.75
C THR A 360 1.10 6.00 -14.27
N ARG A 361 0.89 7.15 -13.61
CA ARG A 361 -0.08 8.17 -14.07
C ARG A 361 0.31 8.76 -15.43
N LEU A 362 1.59 9.05 -15.65
CA LEU A 362 2.07 9.56 -16.93
C LEU A 362 1.92 8.52 -18.04
N ARG A 363 2.18 7.25 -17.76
CA ARG A 363 2.03 6.15 -18.72
C ARG A 363 0.57 6.07 -19.22
N ARG A 364 -0.40 6.21 -18.31
CA ARG A 364 -1.83 6.27 -18.69
C ARG A 364 -2.14 7.44 -19.62
N LYS A 365 -1.59 8.62 -19.33
CA LYS A 365 -1.77 9.79 -20.21
C LYS A 365 -1.16 9.57 -21.59
N VAL A 366 0.03 8.97 -21.65
CA VAL A 366 0.67 8.60 -22.93
C VAL A 366 -0.19 7.59 -23.70
N HIS A 367 -0.66 6.54 -23.03
CA HIS A 367 -1.55 5.56 -23.67
C HIS A 367 -2.83 6.24 -24.19
N ALA A 368 -3.48 7.10 -23.42
CA ALA A 368 -4.67 7.82 -23.87
C ALA A 368 -4.41 8.69 -25.12
N LEU A 369 -3.23 9.30 -25.24
CA LEU A 369 -2.84 10.04 -26.44
C LEU A 369 -2.63 9.12 -27.65
N ILE A 370 -2.06 7.93 -27.45
CA ILE A 370 -1.89 6.92 -28.50
C ILE A 370 -3.26 6.33 -28.88
N ASP A 371 -4.11 6.02 -27.91
CA ASP A 371 -5.48 5.53 -28.13
C ASP A 371 -6.29 6.54 -28.96
N GLN A 372 -6.15 7.84 -28.69
CA GLN A 372 -6.80 8.89 -29.47
C GLN A 372 -6.32 8.90 -30.94
N LYS A 373 -5.02 8.65 -31.18
CA LYS A 373 -4.43 8.62 -32.53
C LYS A 373 -4.74 7.32 -33.29
N THR A 374 -4.94 6.23 -32.58
CA THR A 374 -5.19 4.90 -33.16
C THR A 374 -6.67 4.55 -33.28
N HIS A 375 -7.56 5.41 -32.75
CA HIS A 375 -9.00 5.21 -32.75
C HIS A 375 -9.55 4.88 -34.15
N GLY A 376 -10.25 3.76 -34.27
CA GLY A 376 -10.86 3.31 -35.54
C GLY A 376 -9.90 2.68 -36.56
N THR A 377 -8.63 2.45 -36.20
CA THR A 377 -7.64 1.84 -37.09
C THR A 377 -7.24 0.45 -36.60
N THR A 378 -7.32 -0.56 -37.47
CA THR A 378 -6.80 -1.91 -37.19
C THR A 378 -5.29 -1.93 -37.47
N LEU A 379 -4.48 -2.06 -36.42
CA LEU A 379 -3.02 -2.05 -36.53
C LEU A 379 -2.43 -3.47 -36.54
N PRO A 380 -1.36 -3.72 -37.33
CA PRO A 380 -0.55 -4.92 -37.19
C PRO A 380 0.02 -5.05 -35.77
N ALA A 381 0.18 -6.29 -35.28
CA ALA A 381 0.65 -6.56 -33.92
C ALA A 381 2.03 -5.95 -33.62
N SER A 382 2.94 -5.92 -34.61
CA SER A 382 4.26 -5.29 -34.47
C SER A 382 4.17 -3.79 -34.21
N VAL A 383 3.27 -3.07 -34.90
CA VAL A 383 3.04 -1.63 -34.68
C VAL A 383 2.38 -1.37 -33.33
N ASP A 384 1.40 -2.21 -32.95
CA ASP A 384 0.74 -2.08 -31.64
C ASP A 384 1.76 -2.26 -30.50
N ASN A 385 2.62 -3.27 -30.60
CA ASN A 385 3.71 -3.53 -29.66
C ASN A 385 4.73 -2.38 -29.64
N LEU A 386 5.09 -1.84 -30.80
CA LEU A 386 5.98 -0.69 -30.91
C LEU A 386 5.40 0.54 -30.20
N LEU A 387 4.13 0.86 -30.43
CA LEU A 387 3.46 2.04 -29.87
C LEU A 387 3.30 1.93 -28.35
N TYR A 388 2.85 0.78 -27.88
CA TYR A 388 2.53 0.58 -26.46
C TYR A 388 3.69 0.08 -25.60
N GLY A 389 4.81 -0.29 -26.22
CA GLY A 389 6.05 -0.61 -25.53
C GLY A 389 7.11 0.48 -25.74
N PRO A 390 8.02 0.34 -26.73
CA PRO A 390 9.14 1.25 -26.91
C PRO A 390 8.75 2.71 -27.12
N MET A 391 7.74 3.01 -27.94
CA MET A 391 7.30 4.39 -28.19
C MET A 391 6.71 5.05 -26.94
N THR A 392 5.94 4.28 -26.15
CA THR A 392 5.47 4.76 -24.84
C THR A 392 6.63 5.12 -23.93
N SER A 393 7.71 4.34 -23.93
CA SER A 393 8.92 4.62 -23.15
C SER A 393 9.64 5.89 -23.64
N ILE A 394 9.71 6.12 -24.96
CA ILE A 394 10.27 7.34 -25.56
C ILE A 394 9.46 8.58 -25.15
N LEU A 395 8.13 8.50 -25.23
CA LEU A 395 7.22 9.57 -24.84
C LEU A 395 7.31 9.86 -23.33
N LEU A 396 7.38 8.82 -22.50
CA LEU A 396 7.59 8.95 -21.05
C LEU A 396 8.93 9.62 -20.72
N TYR A 397 10.01 9.24 -21.41
CA TYR A 397 11.32 9.85 -21.25
C TYR A 397 11.26 11.37 -21.49
N HIS A 398 10.70 11.80 -22.62
CA HIS A 398 10.62 13.21 -22.96
C HIS A 398 9.65 13.97 -22.06
N TRP A 399 8.53 13.37 -21.68
CA TRP A 399 7.57 14.01 -20.77
C TRP A 399 8.19 14.20 -19.37
N LEU A 400 8.87 13.20 -18.83
CA LEU A 400 9.50 13.28 -17.51
C LEU A 400 10.64 14.31 -17.47
N ARG A 401 11.43 14.40 -18.55
CA ARG A 401 12.62 15.25 -18.61
C ARG A 401 12.35 16.69 -19.04
N HIS A 402 11.40 16.91 -19.95
CA HIS A 402 11.16 18.22 -20.57
C HIS A 402 9.75 18.76 -20.31
N GLY A 403 8.86 17.97 -19.71
CA GLY A 403 7.48 18.39 -19.41
C GLY A 403 6.50 18.17 -20.56
N SER A 404 5.21 18.38 -20.27
CA SER A 404 4.09 18.09 -21.18
C SER A 404 3.99 19.00 -22.40
N ASN A 405 4.58 20.20 -22.34
CA ASN A 405 4.49 21.19 -23.42
C ASN A 405 5.80 21.33 -24.22
N SER A 406 6.69 20.33 -24.11
CA SER A 406 8.01 20.37 -24.75
C SER A 406 7.94 20.05 -26.23
N ASP A 407 8.79 20.71 -27.02
CA ASP A 407 8.93 20.42 -28.45
C ASP A 407 9.40 18.99 -28.69
N ALA A 408 10.23 18.46 -27.79
CA ALA A 408 10.67 17.07 -27.86
C ALA A 408 9.48 16.10 -27.74
N LEU A 409 8.55 16.33 -26.81
CA LEU A 409 7.35 15.50 -26.68
C LEU A 409 6.44 15.66 -27.91
N ARG A 410 6.23 16.90 -28.39
CA ARG A 410 5.43 17.15 -29.59
C ARG A 410 5.99 16.45 -30.83
N ARG A 411 7.30 16.50 -31.06
CA ARG A 411 7.98 15.83 -32.18
C ARG A 411 7.83 14.32 -32.14
N ASN A 412 7.90 13.72 -30.96
CA ASN A 412 7.71 12.27 -30.80
C ASN A 412 6.24 11.85 -30.89
N LEU A 413 5.30 12.69 -30.47
CA LEU A 413 3.87 12.48 -30.75
C LEU A 413 3.57 12.60 -32.26
N GLY A 414 4.26 13.51 -32.96
CA GLY A 414 4.22 13.59 -34.42
C GLY A 414 4.82 12.36 -35.10
N LEU A 415 5.89 11.79 -34.54
CA LEU A 415 6.45 10.52 -35.04
C LEU A 415 5.42 9.38 -34.97
N VAL A 416 4.56 9.36 -33.94
CA VAL A 416 3.45 8.39 -33.87
C VAL A 416 2.48 8.58 -35.04
N ASP A 417 2.12 9.83 -35.37
CA ASP A 417 1.26 10.12 -36.52
C ASP A 417 1.94 9.74 -37.85
N ASP A 418 3.23 10.04 -37.98
CA ASP A 418 4.04 9.71 -39.15
C ASP A 418 4.09 8.19 -39.36
N ILE A 419 4.34 7.40 -38.31
CA ILE A 419 4.34 5.93 -38.36
C ILE A 419 2.97 5.39 -38.76
N LEU A 420 1.89 5.90 -38.13
CA LEU A 420 0.52 5.46 -38.43
C LEU A 420 0.11 5.78 -39.86
N TRP A 421 0.61 6.87 -40.44
CA TRP A 421 0.39 7.22 -41.83
C TRP A 421 1.27 6.42 -42.80
N TYR A 422 2.53 6.15 -42.41
CA TYR A 422 3.53 5.45 -43.22
C TYR A 422 3.14 3.99 -43.53
N ILE A 423 2.55 3.30 -42.56
CA ILE A 423 2.12 1.91 -42.69
C ILE A 423 0.79 1.73 -43.45
N LYS A 424 0.08 2.81 -43.77
CA LYS A 424 -1.18 2.71 -44.52
C LYS A 424 -0.92 2.47 -46.01
N PRO A 425 -1.75 1.63 -46.68
CA PRO A 425 -1.71 1.51 -48.14
C PRO A 425 -2.23 2.82 -48.77
N HIS A 426 -1.52 3.32 -49.78
CA HIS A 426 -1.84 4.57 -50.48
C HIS A 426 -2.04 4.27 -51.97
N ARG A 427 -3.15 4.73 -52.55
CA ARG A 427 -3.47 4.46 -53.97
C ARG A 427 -2.86 5.47 -54.93
N ASP A 428 -2.65 6.70 -54.48
CA ASP A 428 -2.10 7.77 -55.31
C ASP A 428 -0.58 7.68 -55.40
N TRP A 429 -0.06 7.78 -56.63
CA TRP A 429 1.38 7.74 -56.88
C TRP A 429 2.15 8.86 -56.14
N ALA A 430 1.55 10.05 -56.02
CA ALA A 430 2.12 11.16 -55.25
C ALA A 430 2.27 10.81 -53.75
N LEU A 431 1.29 10.11 -53.16
CA LEU A 431 1.33 9.68 -51.76
C LEU A 431 2.31 8.53 -51.55
N LEU A 432 2.43 7.61 -52.50
CA LEU A 432 3.44 6.55 -52.49
C LEU A 432 4.86 7.12 -52.54
N ARG A 433 5.11 8.12 -53.39
CA ARG A 433 6.40 8.82 -53.46
C ARG A 433 6.71 9.55 -52.14
N LYS A 434 5.73 10.29 -51.59
CA LYS A 434 5.86 10.95 -50.29
C LYS A 434 6.19 9.96 -49.17
N ALA A 435 5.53 8.80 -49.13
CA ALA A 435 5.82 7.77 -48.14
C ALA A 435 7.23 7.20 -48.28
N LYS A 436 7.71 6.98 -49.52
CA LYS A 436 9.10 6.55 -49.76
C LYS A 436 10.11 7.60 -49.28
N ASP A 437 9.86 8.88 -49.57
CA ASP A 437 10.75 9.98 -49.19
C ASP A 437 10.79 10.20 -47.66
N MET A 438 9.69 9.93 -46.95
CA MET A 438 9.59 10.03 -45.48
C MET A 438 10.18 8.84 -44.72
N GLY A 439 10.34 7.67 -45.37
CA GLY A 439 10.71 6.42 -44.69
C GLY A 439 12.03 6.52 -43.92
N GLY A 440 13.08 7.07 -44.57
CA GLY A 440 14.39 7.23 -43.94
C GLY A 440 14.36 8.14 -42.71
N ASP A 441 13.57 9.22 -42.72
CA ASP A 441 13.44 10.12 -41.56
C ASP A 441 12.71 9.44 -40.40
N ILE A 442 11.63 8.71 -40.67
CA ILE A 442 10.85 7.98 -39.65
C ILE A 442 11.71 6.91 -38.99
N GLU A 443 12.44 6.11 -39.77
CA GLU A 443 13.30 5.04 -39.29
C GLU A 443 14.45 5.60 -38.44
N GLN A 444 15.09 6.69 -38.87
CA GLN A 444 16.15 7.36 -38.10
C GLN A 444 15.63 7.95 -36.79
N ARG A 445 14.51 8.68 -36.83
CA ARG A 445 13.90 9.28 -35.64
C ARG A 445 13.46 8.21 -34.63
N LEU A 446 12.95 7.09 -35.12
CA LEU A 446 12.61 5.96 -34.27
C LEU A 446 13.87 5.35 -33.63
N LEU A 447 14.89 5.05 -34.41
CA LEU A 447 16.16 4.50 -33.92
C LEU A 447 16.81 5.39 -32.85
N ASP A 448 16.84 6.71 -33.09
CA ASP A 448 17.34 7.69 -32.13
C ASP A 448 16.53 7.70 -30.83
N GLY A 449 15.20 7.55 -30.93
CA GLY A 449 14.33 7.39 -29.76
C GLY A 449 14.64 6.11 -28.97
N LEU A 450 14.82 4.99 -29.66
CA LEU A 450 15.12 3.68 -29.06
C LEU A 450 16.47 3.70 -28.33
N LYS A 451 17.49 4.33 -28.91
CA LYS A 451 18.80 4.54 -28.26
C LYS A 451 18.68 5.37 -26.98
N ARG A 452 17.82 6.40 -26.97
CA ARG A 452 17.63 7.28 -25.78
C ARG A 452 17.02 6.56 -24.58
N ILE A 453 16.29 5.47 -24.81
CA ILE A 453 15.72 4.64 -23.74
C ILE A 453 16.62 3.44 -23.38
N ASN A 454 17.85 3.39 -23.90
CA ASN A 454 18.82 2.30 -23.72
C ASN A 454 18.26 0.92 -24.13
N LEU A 455 17.48 0.86 -25.20
CA LEU A 455 17.16 -0.41 -25.84
C LEU A 455 18.43 -0.97 -26.48
N ASP A 456 18.60 -2.28 -26.47
CA ASP A 456 19.71 -2.95 -27.13
C ASP A 456 19.68 -2.69 -28.65
N ASP A 457 20.87 -2.53 -29.25
CA ASP A 457 21.00 -2.13 -30.66
C ASP A 457 20.40 -3.17 -31.61
N ASP A 458 20.44 -4.46 -31.26
CA ASP A 458 19.89 -5.55 -32.08
C ASP A 458 18.35 -5.51 -32.09
N SER A 459 17.70 -5.39 -30.92
CA SER A 459 16.24 -5.22 -30.85
C SER A 459 15.79 -3.90 -31.48
N ALA A 460 16.57 -2.83 -31.34
CA ALA A 460 16.24 -1.55 -31.95
C ALA A 460 16.24 -1.64 -33.48
N ARG A 461 17.22 -2.34 -34.08
CA ARG A 461 17.27 -2.60 -35.53
C ARG A 461 16.13 -3.50 -35.97
N SER A 462 15.84 -4.57 -35.25
CA SER A 462 14.72 -5.48 -35.56
C SER A 462 13.37 -4.74 -35.64
N LEU A 463 13.11 -3.81 -34.72
CA LEU A 463 11.87 -3.02 -34.73
C LEU A 463 11.78 -2.06 -35.92
N VAL A 464 12.91 -1.51 -36.35
CA VAL A 464 12.99 -0.64 -37.54
C VAL A 464 12.80 -1.49 -38.81
N ASP A 465 13.43 -2.66 -38.88
CA ASP A 465 13.28 -3.59 -40.01
C ASP A 465 11.84 -4.08 -40.14
N GLU A 466 11.17 -4.42 -39.02
CA GLU A 466 9.75 -4.78 -39.02
C GLU A 466 8.86 -3.65 -39.55
N LEU A 467 9.13 -2.41 -39.16
CA LEU A 467 8.42 -1.24 -39.67
C LEU A 467 8.64 -1.06 -41.19
N HIS A 468 9.87 -1.30 -41.66
CA HIS A 468 10.22 -1.25 -43.07
C HIS A 468 9.49 -2.35 -43.87
N GLN A 469 9.45 -3.58 -43.36
CA GLN A 469 8.73 -4.68 -44.00
C GLN A 469 7.23 -4.41 -44.14
N LEU A 470 6.60 -3.82 -43.11
CA LEU A 470 5.20 -3.40 -43.18
C LEU A 470 4.96 -2.36 -44.27
N ARG A 471 5.91 -1.44 -44.49
CA ARG A 471 5.82 -0.47 -45.60
C ARG A 471 5.88 -1.14 -46.97
N LEU A 472 6.76 -2.13 -47.14
CA LEU A 472 6.87 -2.89 -48.38
C LEU A 472 5.55 -3.63 -48.68
N ILE A 473 4.96 -4.26 -47.66
CA ILE A 473 3.65 -4.94 -47.77
C ILE A 473 2.54 -3.93 -48.15
N ALA A 474 2.47 -2.79 -47.46
CA ALA A 474 1.49 -1.74 -47.75
C ALA A 474 1.63 -1.19 -49.19
N SER A 475 2.86 -1.08 -49.69
CA SER A 475 3.15 -0.67 -51.06
C SER A 475 2.72 -1.73 -52.09
N GLY A 476 2.92 -3.01 -51.79
CA GLY A 476 2.47 -4.13 -52.64
C GLY A 476 0.94 -4.26 -52.74
N MET A 477 0.23 -4.08 -51.63
CA MET A 477 -1.26 -4.07 -51.61
C MET A 477 -1.87 -2.92 -52.42
N SER A 478 -1.12 -1.83 -52.56
CA SER A 478 -1.53 -0.65 -53.34
C SER A 478 -1.48 -0.91 -54.85
N GLY A 479 -0.75 -1.94 -55.32
CA GLY A 479 -0.66 -2.34 -56.73
C GLY A 479 -1.72 -3.34 -57.21
N ILE A 480 -2.24 -4.21 -56.31
CA ILE A 480 -3.14 -5.32 -56.67
C ILE A 480 -4.58 -4.84 -56.97
N SER A 481 -5.00 -3.71 -56.41
CA SER A 481 -6.36 -3.16 -56.61
C SER A 481 -6.48 -2.14 -57.75
N GLY A 482 -5.36 -1.74 -58.37
CA GLY A 482 -5.35 -0.81 -59.51
C GLY A 482 -5.48 -1.48 -60.89
N GLN A 483 -5.49 -2.82 -60.95
CA GLN A 483 -5.63 -3.58 -62.19
C GLN A 483 -7.07 -4.06 -62.47
N SER A 484 -8.01 -3.90 -61.54
CA SER A 484 -9.41 -4.32 -61.72
C SER A 484 -10.32 -3.26 -62.37
N ASP A 485 -9.85 -2.01 -62.54
CA ASP A 485 -10.59 -0.92 -63.20
C ASP A 485 -9.77 -0.35 -64.38
N ARG A 486 -9.53 -1.17 -65.40
CA ARG A 486 -9.25 -0.68 -66.75
C ARG A 486 -10.32 -1.26 -67.68
N PRO A 487 -11.11 -0.41 -68.38
CA PRO A 487 -12.14 -0.85 -69.32
C PRO A 487 -11.55 -1.60 -70.51
#